data_AF-A0A7I7JZJ0-F1
#
_entry.id   AF-A0A7I7JZJ0-F1
#
_cell.length_a   1.000
_cell.length_b   1.000
_cell.length_c   1.000
_cell.angle_alpha   90.00
_cell.angle_beta   90.00
_cell.angle_gamma   90.00
#
_symmetry.space_group_name_H-M   'P 1'
#
loop_
_entity.id
_entity.type
_entity.pdbx_description
1 polymer ?
#
loop_
_entity_poly.entity_id
_entity_poly.type
_entity_poly.pdbx_seq_one_letter_code
_entity_poly.pdbx_strand_id
1 'polypeptide(L)'
;MRTAKRVPRSCRAGAQPAVAYLAGVTGPLWIPHLPAYVPPEVDIDQVKADIADDGVSVAPGAAADVPALRDVVEDAREDGIDLKIVVIDFNPPIETPLRDIATEVGLAYPGSTVLALSPNLAGTYSPAFDRVTLEAGQDLARTGDSVQSSKNFVGELTDSHFPWTPFTIVLVLAVVIAVAGTRLLQVRSKRAGLTEPS
;
A
#
# COMPACT_ATOMS: atom_id res chain seq x y z
N MET A 1 28.75 -38.79 -52.53
CA MET A 1 27.57 -38.32 -53.30
C MET A 1 26.63 -37.64 -52.31
N ARG A 2 26.69 -36.33 -52.00
CA ARG A 2 26.35 -35.13 -52.79
C ARG A 2 25.05 -35.25 -53.59
N THR A 3 23.95 -34.80 -52.98
CA THR A 3 22.89 -33.99 -53.63
C THR A 3 22.10 -33.23 -52.57
N ALA A 4 22.61 -32.06 -52.19
CA ALA A 4 21.87 -31.05 -51.44
C ALA A 4 20.86 -30.37 -52.39
N LYS A 5 19.57 -30.43 -52.06
CA LYS A 5 18.51 -29.75 -52.80
C LYS A 5 18.49 -28.28 -52.37
N ARG A 6 18.99 -27.40 -53.25
CA ARG A 6 18.87 -25.94 -53.13
C ARG A 6 17.40 -25.53 -53.26
N VAL A 7 16.89 -24.78 -52.29
CA VAL A 7 15.67 -23.96 -52.44
C VAL A 7 16.12 -22.49 -52.51
N PRO A 8 15.67 -21.71 -53.51
CA PRO A 8 16.13 -20.35 -53.72
C PRO A 8 15.55 -19.36 -52.71
N ARG A 9 16.39 -18.39 -52.34
CA ARG A 9 16.07 -17.18 -51.57
C ARG A 9 15.05 -16.34 -52.35
N SER A 10 13.91 -16.04 -51.72
CA SER A 10 13.07 -14.92 -52.13
C SER A 10 13.34 -13.75 -51.20
N CYS A 11 14.12 -12.78 -51.69
CA CYS A 11 14.20 -11.45 -51.09
C CYS A 11 12.89 -10.72 -51.40
N ARG A 12 12.09 -10.43 -50.37
CA ARG A 12 11.06 -9.38 -50.47
C ARG A 12 11.53 -8.21 -49.61
N ALA A 13 12.26 -7.32 -50.24
CA ALA A 13 12.55 -6.00 -49.72
C ALA A 13 11.31 -5.11 -49.89
N GLY A 14 11.07 -4.23 -48.91
CA GLY A 14 10.43 -2.94 -49.18
C GLY A 14 9.14 -2.66 -48.44
N ALA A 15 9.25 -1.69 -47.51
CA ALA A 15 8.21 -0.78 -47.04
C ALA A 15 7.27 -1.26 -45.92
N GLN A 16 7.79 -1.28 -44.69
CA GLN A 16 6.98 -0.87 -43.53
C GLN A 16 6.82 0.65 -43.58
N PRO A 17 5.60 1.23 -43.54
CA PRO A 17 5.47 2.67 -43.36
C PRO A 17 5.94 3.00 -41.94
N ALA A 18 7.01 3.79 -41.85
CA ALA A 18 7.38 4.46 -40.63
C ALA A 18 6.26 5.45 -40.28
N VAL A 19 5.35 5.04 -39.40
CA VAL A 19 4.45 5.97 -38.72
C VAL A 19 5.34 6.75 -37.75
N ALA A 20 5.83 7.89 -38.21
CA ALA A 20 6.44 8.88 -37.36
C ALA A 20 5.37 9.37 -36.38
N TYR A 21 5.32 8.78 -35.19
CA TYR A 21 4.58 9.31 -34.05
C TYR A 21 5.35 10.54 -33.53
N LEU A 22 5.30 11.63 -34.29
CA LEU A 22 5.62 12.96 -33.77
C LEU A 22 4.40 13.45 -32.99
N ALA A 23 4.10 12.79 -31.88
CA ALA A 23 3.28 13.39 -30.85
C ALA A 23 4.22 14.26 -30.01
N GLY A 24 4.20 15.56 -30.27
CA GLY A 24 4.78 16.55 -29.37
C GLY A 24 4.18 16.35 -27.98
N VAL A 25 4.97 15.83 -27.05
CA VAL A 25 4.64 15.80 -25.62
C VAL A 25 4.85 17.22 -25.10
N THR A 26 3.89 18.08 -25.41
CA THR A 26 3.71 19.38 -24.76
C THR A 26 2.23 19.53 -24.42
N GLY A 27 1.73 18.60 -23.61
CA GLY A 27 0.50 18.78 -22.85
C GLY A 27 0.87 19.06 -21.39
N PRO A 28 0.13 19.89 -20.65
CA PRO A 28 0.37 20.06 -19.22
C PRO A 28 0.23 18.70 -18.53
N LEU A 29 1.20 18.33 -17.68
CA LEU A 29 1.19 17.11 -16.86
C LEU A 29 0.13 17.16 -15.74
N TRP A 30 -0.87 18.03 -15.87
CA TRP A 30 -1.96 18.21 -14.93
C TRP A 30 -3.26 17.86 -15.62
N ILE A 31 -3.76 16.66 -15.34
CA ILE A 31 -5.16 16.30 -15.63
C ILE A 31 -5.96 16.79 -14.42
N PRO A 32 -6.80 17.83 -14.54
CA PRO A 32 -7.74 18.14 -13.48
C PRO A 32 -8.68 16.94 -13.37
N HIS A 33 -8.72 16.32 -12.19
CA HIS A 33 -9.66 15.27 -11.76
C HIS A 33 -10.18 14.34 -12.89
N LEU A 34 -9.73 13.09 -12.95
CA LEU A 34 -10.57 12.11 -13.63
C LEU A 34 -11.94 12.13 -12.93
N PRO A 35 -13.07 12.15 -13.66
CA PRO A 35 -14.37 12.11 -13.01
C PRO A 35 -14.42 10.86 -12.14
N ALA A 36 -14.59 11.05 -10.83
CA ALA A 36 -14.75 9.96 -9.88
C ALA A 36 -15.93 9.09 -10.35
N TYR A 37 -15.68 7.81 -10.57
CA TYR A 37 -16.74 6.86 -10.88
C TYR A 37 -17.30 6.32 -9.56
N VAL A 38 -18.34 6.99 -9.08
CA VAL A 38 -19.20 6.46 -8.01
C VAL A 38 -20.29 5.62 -8.69
N PRO A 39 -20.45 4.33 -8.35
CA PRO A 39 -21.52 3.51 -8.90
C PRO A 39 -22.89 4.15 -8.61
N PRO A 40 -23.84 4.12 -9.55
CA PRO A 40 -25.13 4.80 -9.40
C PRO A 40 -25.99 4.26 -8.26
N GLU A 41 -25.69 3.06 -7.76
CA GLU A 41 -26.33 2.46 -6.60
C GLU A 41 -25.90 3.10 -5.26
N VAL A 42 -24.78 3.84 -5.26
CA VAL A 42 -24.23 4.50 -4.07
C VAL A 42 -24.64 5.97 -4.07
N ASP A 43 -25.50 6.36 -3.13
CA ASP A 43 -25.81 7.76 -2.87
C ASP A 43 -24.68 8.39 -2.04
N ILE A 44 -23.79 9.13 -2.71
CA ILE A 44 -22.62 9.73 -2.06
C ILE A 44 -22.99 10.82 -1.04
N ASP A 45 -24.13 11.48 -1.21
CA ASP A 45 -24.59 12.52 -0.28
C ASP A 45 -25.12 11.87 1.00
N GLN A 46 -25.83 10.75 0.87
CA GLN A 46 -26.21 9.94 2.03
C GLN A 46 -24.97 9.37 2.74
N VAL A 47 -24.00 8.84 2.01
CA VAL A 47 -22.74 8.36 2.61
C VAL A 47 -22.07 9.47 3.41
N LYS A 48 -21.94 10.67 2.85
CA LYS A 48 -21.34 11.81 3.55
C LYS A 48 -22.13 12.20 4.80
N ALA A 49 -23.47 12.10 4.78
CA ALA A 49 -24.31 12.40 5.92
C ALA A 49 -24.15 11.36 7.05
N ASP A 50 -24.14 10.07 6.73
CA ASP A 50 -23.90 8.99 7.70
C ASP A 50 -22.51 9.14 8.33
N ILE A 51 -21.48 9.37 7.50
CA ILE A 51 -20.11 9.62 7.96
C ILE A 51 -20.02 10.84 8.91
N ALA A 52 -20.87 11.86 8.71
CA ALA A 52 -20.90 13.03 9.60
C ALA A 52 -21.45 12.69 10.99
N ASP A 53 -22.34 11.71 11.09
CA ASP A 53 -23.02 11.33 12.33
C ASP A 53 -22.11 10.49 13.22
N ASP A 54 -21.52 9.43 12.67
CA ASP A 54 -20.80 8.41 13.45
C ASP A 54 -19.49 7.92 12.82
N GLY A 55 -19.09 8.50 11.69
CA GLY A 55 -17.88 8.09 10.96
C GLY A 55 -18.03 6.79 10.15
N VAL A 56 -19.23 6.22 10.06
CA VAL A 56 -19.48 4.92 9.42
C VAL A 56 -20.72 5.00 8.51
N SER A 57 -20.57 4.75 7.22
CA SER A 57 -21.70 4.54 6.30
C SER A 57 -21.72 3.10 5.83
N VAL A 58 -22.83 2.39 6.08
CA VAL A 58 -22.93 0.95 5.82
C VAL A 58 -24.21 0.65 5.07
N ALA A 59 -24.06 -0.05 3.95
CA ALA A 59 -25.20 -0.52 3.17
C ALA A 59 -26.13 -1.41 4.01
N PRO A 60 -27.45 -1.39 3.77
CA PRO A 60 -28.43 -2.09 4.62
C PRO A 60 -28.15 -3.58 4.85
N GLY A 61 -27.55 -4.27 3.87
CA GLY A 61 -27.19 -5.67 3.97
C GLY A 61 -26.14 -6.01 5.04
N ALA A 62 -25.37 -5.03 5.50
CA ALA A 62 -24.34 -5.16 6.53
C ALA A 62 -24.62 -4.29 7.78
N ALA A 63 -25.84 -3.77 7.94
CA ALA A 63 -26.18 -2.85 9.05
C ALA A 63 -25.94 -3.42 10.45
N ALA A 64 -25.88 -4.76 10.60
CA ALA A 64 -25.53 -5.42 11.85
C ALA A 64 -24.10 -5.12 12.31
N ASP A 65 -23.21 -4.75 11.40
CA ASP A 65 -21.79 -4.49 11.68
C ASP A 65 -21.54 -3.09 12.23
N VAL A 66 -22.51 -2.17 12.07
CA VAL A 66 -22.37 -0.74 12.43
C VAL A 66 -21.84 -0.52 13.85
N PRO A 67 -22.35 -1.17 14.92
CA PRO A 67 -21.81 -0.97 16.27
C PRO A 67 -20.33 -1.33 16.37
N ALA A 68 -19.92 -2.46 15.78
CA ALA A 68 -18.54 -2.91 15.84
C ALA A 68 -17.61 -2.06 14.96
N LEU A 69 -18.11 -1.50 13.86
CA LEU A 69 -17.36 -0.57 13.01
C LEU A 69 -17.15 0.78 13.71
N ARG A 70 -18.14 1.26 14.47
CA ARG A 70 -18.00 2.45 15.32
C ARG A 70 -16.93 2.27 16.38
N ASP A 71 -16.87 1.09 17.01
CA ASP A 71 -15.80 0.77 17.95
C ASP A 71 -14.42 0.85 17.27
N VAL A 72 -14.27 0.36 16.04
CA VAL A 72 -13.01 0.47 15.29
C VAL A 72 -12.65 1.92 14.95
N VAL A 73 -13.63 2.75 14.60
CA VAL A 73 -13.41 4.19 14.36
C VAL A 73 -12.95 4.90 15.64
N GLU A 74 -13.55 4.55 16.78
CA GLU A 74 -13.17 5.10 18.08
C GLU A 74 -11.77 4.65 18.50
N ASP A 75 -11.44 3.36 18.39
CA ASP A 75 -10.10 2.82 18.67
C ASP A 75 -9.04 3.52 17.80
N ALA A 76 -9.30 3.66 16.50
CA ALA A 76 -8.39 4.36 15.59
C ALA A 76 -8.20 5.85 15.97
N ARG A 77 -9.26 6.49 16.50
CA ARG A 77 -9.19 7.86 16.98
C ARG A 77 -8.33 7.98 18.24
N GLU A 78 -8.35 7.00 19.14
CA GLU A 78 -7.44 6.94 20.28
C GLU A 78 -5.97 6.87 19.84
N ASP A 79 -5.70 6.20 18.71
CA ASP A 79 -4.39 6.13 18.05
C ASP A 79 -4.05 7.36 17.19
N GLY A 80 -4.92 8.39 17.20
CA GLY A 80 -4.71 9.65 16.48
C GLY A 80 -5.06 9.60 14.99
N ILE A 81 -5.77 8.56 14.54
CA ILE A 81 -6.24 8.40 13.17
C ILE A 81 -7.71 8.79 13.10
N ASP A 82 -8.03 9.84 12.33
CA ASP A 82 -9.42 10.18 12.04
C ASP A 82 -9.97 9.25 10.94
N LEU A 83 -10.40 8.05 11.35
CA LEU A 83 -10.90 7.00 10.46
C LEU A 83 -12.35 7.26 10.05
N LYS A 84 -12.66 7.01 8.77
CA LYS A 84 -14.00 6.98 8.18
C LYS A 84 -14.19 5.68 7.41
N ILE A 85 -15.29 4.97 7.63
CA ILE A 85 -15.53 3.66 7.02
C ILE A 85 -16.78 3.71 6.14
N VAL A 86 -16.66 3.30 4.89
CA VAL A 86 -17.78 3.16 3.96
C VAL A 86 -17.89 1.70 3.54
N VAL A 87 -19.04 1.06 3.74
CA VAL A 87 -19.28 -0.34 3.35
C VAL A 87 -20.42 -0.40 2.34
N ILE A 88 -20.14 -0.94 1.15
CA ILE A 88 -21.14 -1.21 0.11
C ILE A 88 -21.46 -2.71 0.03
N ASP A 89 -22.66 -3.07 -0.45
CA ASP A 89 -23.18 -4.45 -0.45
C ASP A 89 -22.92 -5.23 -1.76
N PHE A 90 -22.30 -4.60 -2.75
CA PHE A 90 -21.94 -5.23 -4.03
C PHE A 90 -20.46 -5.08 -4.32
N ASN A 91 -19.93 -6.00 -5.14
CA ASN A 91 -18.53 -5.93 -5.56
C ASN A 91 -18.41 -5.25 -6.93
N PRO A 92 -17.72 -4.10 -7.04
CA PRO A 92 -17.43 -3.52 -8.34
C PRO A 92 -16.49 -4.43 -9.16
N PRO A 93 -16.41 -4.25 -10.50
CA PRO A 93 -15.54 -5.07 -11.35
C PRO A 93 -14.05 -4.98 -11.01
N ILE A 94 -13.62 -3.84 -10.47
CA ILE A 94 -12.26 -3.50 -10.04
C ILE A 94 -12.34 -2.53 -8.85
N GLU A 95 -11.22 -2.22 -8.19
CA GLU A 95 -11.17 -1.36 -6.99
C GLU A 95 -11.35 0.13 -7.23
N THR A 96 -11.20 0.58 -8.49
CA THR A 96 -11.28 2.00 -8.85
C THR A 96 -12.51 2.70 -8.26
N PRO A 97 -13.73 2.14 -8.33
CA PRO A 97 -14.91 2.79 -7.75
C PRO A 97 -14.84 2.96 -6.23
N LEU A 98 -14.21 2.02 -5.50
CA LEU A 98 -14.01 2.16 -4.05
C LEU A 98 -12.98 3.25 -3.73
N ARG A 99 -11.91 3.34 -4.51
CA ARG A 99 -10.90 4.41 -4.37
C ARG A 99 -11.50 5.78 -4.68
N ASP A 100 -12.40 5.85 -5.64
CA ASP A 100 -13.12 7.06 -6.01
C ASP A 100 -14.10 7.49 -4.90
N ILE A 101 -14.89 6.56 -4.33
CA ILE A 101 -15.73 6.82 -3.16
C ILE A 101 -14.89 7.32 -1.97
N ALA A 102 -13.79 6.62 -1.67
CA ALA A 102 -12.90 7.01 -0.56
C ALA A 102 -12.32 8.42 -0.76
N THR A 103 -11.97 8.77 -2.00
CA THR A 103 -11.48 10.10 -2.36
C THR A 103 -12.57 11.16 -2.23
N GLU A 104 -13.78 10.90 -2.71
CA GLU A 104 -14.91 11.83 -2.60
C GLU A 104 -15.29 12.13 -1.15
N VAL A 105 -15.24 11.13 -0.28
CA VAL A 105 -15.43 11.32 1.17
C VAL A 105 -14.23 12.07 1.76
N GLY A 106 -13.00 11.68 1.43
CA GLY A 106 -11.79 12.33 1.96
C GLY A 106 -11.65 13.80 1.55
N LEU A 107 -12.16 14.18 0.38
CA LEU A 107 -12.24 15.58 -0.05
C LEU A 107 -13.26 16.38 0.77
N ALA A 108 -14.34 15.75 1.23
CA ALA A 108 -15.33 16.36 2.11
C ALA A 108 -14.84 16.46 3.57
N TYR A 109 -13.92 15.58 3.97
CA TYR A 109 -13.34 15.52 5.32
C TYR A 109 -11.79 15.63 5.27
N PRO A 110 -11.26 16.87 5.14
CA PRO A 110 -9.82 17.07 4.99
C PRO A 110 -9.03 16.58 6.20
N GLY A 111 -8.02 15.74 5.97
CA GLY A 111 -7.18 15.17 7.03
C GLY A 111 -7.61 13.78 7.51
N SER A 112 -8.81 13.33 7.13
CA SER A 112 -9.30 12.00 7.50
C SER A 112 -8.68 10.89 6.66
N THR A 113 -8.62 9.69 7.25
CA THR A 113 -8.30 8.44 6.55
C THR A 113 -9.61 7.72 6.25
N VAL A 114 -9.87 7.43 4.99
CA VAL A 114 -11.10 6.78 4.53
C VAL A 114 -10.80 5.38 4.03
N LEU A 115 -11.57 4.41 4.53
CA LEU A 115 -11.58 3.02 4.08
C LEU A 115 -12.95 2.71 3.46
N ALA A 116 -12.98 2.45 2.16
CA ALA A 116 -14.15 1.98 1.43
C ALA A 116 -14.06 0.47 1.18
N LEU A 117 -15.06 -0.29 1.61
CA LEU A 117 -15.11 -1.75 1.58
C LEU A 117 -16.26 -2.23 0.71
N SER A 118 -15.96 -3.22 -0.12
CA SER A 118 -16.94 -4.14 -0.68
C SER A 118 -16.71 -5.54 -0.10
N PRO A 119 -17.57 -6.53 -0.40
CA PRO A 119 -17.34 -7.89 0.06
C PRO A 119 -15.98 -8.49 -0.30
N ASN A 120 -15.31 -8.05 -1.38
CA ASN A 120 -14.03 -8.66 -1.80
C ASN A 120 -12.92 -7.65 -2.13
N LEU A 121 -13.23 -6.37 -2.15
CA LEU A 121 -12.31 -5.32 -2.54
C LEU A 121 -12.30 -4.22 -1.48
N ALA A 122 -11.20 -3.50 -1.43
CA ALA A 122 -11.06 -2.33 -0.59
C ALA A 122 -10.48 -1.19 -1.42
N GLY A 123 -10.84 0.04 -1.08
CA GLY A 123 -10.26 1.27 -1.60
C GLY A 123 -9.96 2.20 -0.44
N THR A 124 -8.81 2.87 -0.49
CA THR A 124 -8.35 3.72 0.62
C THR A 124 -8.00 5.12 0.14
N TYR A 125 -8.16 6.09 1.03
CA TYR A 125 -7.69 7.45 0.88
C TYR A 125 -7.13 7.94 2.21
N SER A 126 -5.93 8.54 2.20
CA SER A 126 -5.45 9.28 3.34
C SER A 126 -4.43 10.33 2.88
N PRO A 127 -4.50 11.57 3.41
CA PRO A 127 -3.44 12.55 3.23
C PRO A 127 -2.30 12.38 4.25
N ALA A 128 -2.51 11.59 5.31
CA ALA A 128 -1.57 11.45 6.43
C ALA A 128 -0.62 10.25 6.28
N PHE A 129 -1.09 9.17 5.64
CA PHE A 129 -0.31 7.95 5.44
C PHE A 129 0.26 7.88 4.02
N ASP A 130 1.45 7.28 3.88
CA ASP A 130 2.06 7.10 2.58
C ASP A 130 1.35 6.02 1.74
N ARG A 131 1.59 6.07 0.42
CA ARG A 131 0.90 5.17 -0.50
C ARG A 131 1.24 3.69 -0.25
N VAL A 132 2.44 3.37 0.20
CA VAL A 132 2.87 1.97 0.40
C VAL A 132 2.14 1.38 1.59
N THR A 133 2.04 2.11 2.71
CA THR A 133 1.27 1.69 3.88
C THR A 133 -0.21 1.49 3.54
N LEU A 134 -0.80 2.40 2.74
CA LEU A 134 -2.19 2.26 2.32
C LEU A 134 -2.44 1.04 1.42
N GLU A 135 -1.50 0.69 0.54
CA GLU A 135 -1.62 -0.52 -0.30
C GLU A 135 -1.45 -1.79 0.55
N ALA A 136 -0.51 -1.80 1.51
CA ALA A 136 -0.33 -2.91 2.44
C ALA A 136 -1.60 -3.14 3.28
N GLY A 137 -2.20 -2.07 3.82
CA GLY A 137 -3.45 -2.15 4.55
C GLY A 137 -4.62 -2.60 3.66
N GLN A 138 -4.66 -2.15 2.39
CA GLN A 138 -5.71 -2.54 1.44
C GLN A 138 -5.69 -4.04 1.14
N ASP A 139 -4.50 -4.65 1.07
CA ASP A 139 -4.36 -6.10 0.84
C ASP A 139 -4.86 -6.93 2.03
N LEU A 140 -4.64 -6.44 3.26
CA LEU A 140 -5.12 -7.10 4.48
C LEU A 140 -6.63 -6.90 4.73
N ALA A 141 -7.24 -5.88 4.11
CA ALA A 141 -8.65 -5.53 4.24
C ALA A 141 -9.59 -6.34 3.31
N ARG A 142 -9.11 -7.40 2.64
CA ARG A 142 -9.91 -8.23 1.71
C ARG A 142 -10.36 -9.53 2.35
N THR A 143 -11.06 -9.45 3.48
CA THR A 143 -11.42 -10.66 4.25
C THR A 143 -12.83 -11.18 3.98
N GLY A 144 -13.72 -10.37 3.40
CA GLY A 144 -15.15 -10.68 3.32
C GLY A 144 -15.97 -10.21 4.52
N ASP A 145 -15.30 -9.82 5.61
CA ASP A 145 -15.91 -9.31 6.83
C ASP A 145 -15.52 -7.84 7.03
N SER A 146 -16.50 -6.95 7.12
CA SER A 146 -16.25 -5.50 7.12
C SER A 146 -15.47 -5.06 8.38
N VAL A 147 -15.78 -5.66 9.53
CA VAL A 147 -15.19 -5.35 10.83
C VAL A 147 -13.75 -5.83 10.89
N GLN A 148 -13.48 -7.09 10.54
CA GLN A 148 -12.14 -7.66 10.53
C GLN A 148 -11.25 -6.93 9.51
N SER A 149 -11.80 -6.60 8.34
CA SER A 149 -11.07 -5.84 7.32
C SER A 149 -10.65 -4.47 7.84
N SER A 150 -11.54 -3.79 8.57
CA SER A 150 -11.25 -2.48 9.18
C SER A 150 -10.20 -2.58 10.29
N LYS A 151 -10.28 -3.61 11.14
CA LYS A 151 -9.29 -3.87 12.20
C LYS A 151 -7.91 -4.18 11.63
N ASN A 152 -7.84 -5.01 10.58
CA ASN A 152 -6.59 -5.32 9.90
C ASN A 152 -5.96 -4.07 9.28
N PHE A 153 -6.79 -3.24 8.64
CA PHE A 153 -6.32 -1.99 8.06
C PHE A 153 -5.76 -1.05 9.12
N VAL A 154 -6.51 -0.77 10.19
CA VAL A 154 -6.04 0.09 11.29
C VAL A 154 -4.78 -0.48 11.93
N GLY A 155 -4.73 -1.80 12.16
CA GLY A 155 -3.55 -2.47 12.70
C GLY A 155 -2.30 -2.25 11.85
N GLU A 156 -2.40 -2.27 10.52
CA GLU A 156 -1.27 -1.95 9.63
C GLU A 156 -0.89 -0.46 9.71
N LEU A 157 -1.86 0.44 9.89
CA LEU A 157 -1.58 1.88 10.03
C LEU A 157 -0.91 2.23 11.37
N THR A 158 -1.23 1.50 12.43
CA THR A 158 -0.72 1.74 13.78
C THR A 158 0.47 0.84 14.12
N ASP A 159 0.84 -0.09 13.22
CA ASP A 159 1.94 -1.02 13.46
C ASP A 159 3.24 -0.23 13.65
N SER A 160 3.74 -0.28 14.88
CA SER A 160 4.99 0.40 15.23
C SER A 160 6.15 -0.36 14.59
N HIS A 161 6.59 0.10 13.42
CA HIS A 161 7.73 -0.50 12.74
C HIS A 161 8.94 -0.56 13.68
N PHE A 162 9.41 -1.77 13.98
CA PHE A 162 10.58 -1.97 14.83
C PHE A 162 11.73 -1.07 14.37
N PRO A 163 12.41 -0.33 15.27
CA PRO A 163 13.35 0.69 14.86
C PRO A 163 14.67 0.02 14.39
N TRP A 164 14.66 -0.44 13.14
CA TRP A 164 15.77 -1.17 12.51
C TRP A 164 17.05 -0.35 12.47
N THR A 165 16.96 0.97 12.30
CA THR A 165 18.14 1.84 12.25
C THR A 165 18.94 1.82 13.57
N PRO A 166 18.38 2.15 14.75
CA PRO A 166 19.13 2.06 15.99
C PRO A 166 19.51 0.61 16.32
N PHE A 167 18.65 -0.38 16.04
CA PHE A 167 19.00 -1.79 16.24
C PHE A 167 20.24 -2.21 15.43
N THR A 168 20.28 -1.89 14.13
CA THR A 168 21.41 -2.22 13.26
C THR A 168 22.66 -1.45 13.65
N ILE A 169 22.54 -0.19 14.09
CA ILE A 169 23.67 0.57 14.65
C ILE A 169 24.28 -0.16 15.85
N VAL A 170 23.45 -0.57 16.82
CA VAL A 170 23.92 -1.31 18.01
C VAL A 170 24.57 -2.63 17.61
N LEU A 171 23.97 -3.36 16.67
CA LEU A 171 24.51 -4.63 16.17
C LEU A 171 25.88 -4.45 15.52
N VAL A 172 26.05 -3.44 14.67
CA VAL A 172 27.34 -3.13 14.03
C VAL A 172 28.39 -2.77 15.08
N LEU A 173 28.04 -1.93 16.07
CA LEU A 173 28.95 -1.59 17.16
C LEU A 173 29.38 -2.81 17.97
N ALA A 174 28.45 -3.72 18.29
CA ALA A 174 28.75 -4.96 18.99
C ALA A 174 29.75 -5.83 18.22
N VAL A 175 29.55 -5.98 16.89
CA VAL A 175 30.48 -6.72 16.03
C VAL A 175 31.86 -6.07 15.99
N VAL A 176 31.93 -4.74 15.86
CA VAL A 176 33.20 -4.00 15.88
C VAL A 176 33.96 -4.22 17.19
N ILE A 177 33.26 -4.18 18.33
CA ILE A 177 33.85 -4.44 19.66
C ILE A 177 34.35 -5.88 19.75
N ALA A 178 33.57 -6.86 19.30
CA ALA A 178 33.95 -8.27 19.31
C ALA A 178 35.20 -8.53 18.46
N VAL A 179 35.25 -7.96 17.25
CA VAL A 179 36.41 -8.07 16.35
C VAL A 179 37.65 -7.41 16.97
N ALA A 180 37.53 -6.20 17.51
CA ALA A 180 38.63 -5.51 18.16
C ALA A 180 39.14 -6.26 19.40
N GLY A 181 38.23 -6.76 20.24
CA GLY A 181 38.55 -7.57 21.42
C GLY A 181 39.27 -8.85 21.04
N THR A 182 38.76 -9.58 20.03
CA THR A 182 39.40 -10.80 19.52
C THR A 182 40.80 -10.49 18.98
N ARG A 183 40.97 -9.39 18.24
CA ARG A 183 42.28 -8.99 17.70
C ARG A 183 43.27 -8.62 18.81
N LEU A 184 42.83 -7.91 19.85
CA LEU A 184 43.65 -7.56 21.01
C LEU A 184 44.13 -8.80 21.76
N LEU A 185 43.23 -9.76 22.00
CA LEU A 185 43.57 -11.03 22.64
C LEU A 185 44.58 -11.84 21.80
N GLN A 186 44.35 -11.95 20.49
CA GLN A 186 45.27 -12.63 19.58
C GLN A 186 46.68 -12.00 19.58
N VAL A 187 46.79 -10.67 19.60
CA VAL A 187 48.08 -9.98 19.65
C VAL A 187 48.78 -10.18 21.00
N ARG A 188 48.03 -10.16 22.11
CA ARG A 188 48.59 -10.43 23.45
C ARG A 188 49.12 -11.86 23.58
N SER A 189 48.36 -12.86 23.14
CA SER A 189 48.81 -14.26 23.19
C SER A 189 50.10 -14.50 22.39
N LYS A 190 50.25 -13.85 21.22
CA LYS A 190 51.48 -13.94 20.42
C LYS A 190 52.71 -13.31 21.11
N ARG A 191 52.53 -12.26 21.91
CA ARG A 191 53.62 -11.61 22.66
C ARG A 191 54.02 -12.40 23.90
N ALA A 192 53.07 -13.05 24.57
CA ALA A 192 53.33 -13.88 25.74
C ALA A 192 54.17 -15.13 25.40
N GLY A 193 53.93 -15.77 24.24
CA GLY A 193 54.71 -16.93 23.79
C GLY A 193 56.14 -16.62 23.30
N LEU A 194 56.54 -15.35 23.22
CA LEU A 194 57.90 -14.92 22.85
C LEU A 194 58.80 -14.70 24.09
N THR A 195 58.27 -14.83 25.30
CA THR A 195 58.99 -14.57 26.57
C THR A 195 59.20 -15.85 27.37
N GLU A 196 59.66 -16.92 26.72
CA GLU A 196 60.14 -18.13 27.40
C GLU A 196 61.67 -18.18 27.26
N PRO A 197 62.44 -17.70 28.26
CA PRO A 197 63.89 -17.79 28.24
C PRO A 197 64.38 -19.19 28.66
N SER A 198 65.42 -19.66 27.98
CA SER A 198 66.22 -20.86 28.26
C SER A 198 66.88 -20.85 29.65
#